data_AF-A0A953JQC5-F1
#
_entry.id   AF-A0A953JQC5-F1
#
_cell.length_a   1.000
_cell.length_b   1.000
_cell.length_c   1.000
_cell.angle_alpha   90.00
_cell.angle_beta   90.00
_cell.angle_gamma   90.00
#
_symmetry.space_group_name_H-M   'P 1'
#
loop_
_entity.id
_entity.type
_entity.pdbx_description
1 polymer ?
#
loop_
_entity_poly.entity_id
_entity_poly.type
_entity_poly.pdbx_seq_one_letter_code
_entity_poly.pdbx_strand_id
1 'polypeptide(L)'
;MLSAVIPRLPPLPAGRWQRRLLALASGLATCFAMPPWGWWPLAIVGIGMWVLLLGDRDWRGRFWVGVIVGLGWYLPSTLWMVKFSPAGWPVGVAIWFPFVFGVLSAICPPRFAALALPGALVLGEWFRWHAPFGGVPLSMLAYTQARGPLLSVARIGGTLAVSGAVAMAGSVLASLAGPPREATSSRRGAAIALGALILLALAGVVAPDGHRVRVITAATVQGGGPQQTRSAGTDYSVVLQRHLTAAGRIRTPVDLVVMPENITNIGGEYRGSVEEQQLTAMARDLKATVIAGIVEGRSSSKHFWNFAVAIDPKGRFEDRYDKVRRVPFGEYVPMRNLLDPIAGSVLPGRDGAEGNGPAILETSLGKLGVVISWETFFPRRVNDATNHGAQIVLNPTNGSSYWLTQVQTQQIASSTLRAVESGRWVLQAAPTGFSAIIDPNGTVRQRSGLREARVLQQTVELRDGSTLAMLWGETPVLAIASLCVGAAWVLQRRTRNIHPD
;
A
#
# COMPACT_ATOMS: atom_id res chain seq x y z
N MET A 1 28.89 -42.87 -31.84
CA MET A 1 27.55 -43.40 -31.56
C MET A 1 27.16 -43.07 -30.13
N LEU A 2 26.60 -41.89 -29.89
CA LEU A 2 25.71 -41.59 -28.74
C LEU A 2 24.90 -40.34 -29.11
N SER A 3 24.27 -40.42 -30.28
CA SER A 3 23.11 -39.61 -30.63
C SER A 3 21.90 -40.39 -30.14
N ALA A 4 21.31 -40.00 -29.00
CA ALA A 4 19.90 -40.20 -28.66
C ALA A 4 19.69 -39.95 -27.16
N VAL A 5 18.96 -38.88 -26.84
CA VAL A 5 17.60 -38.87 -26.28
C VAL A 5 17.48 -37.52 -25.55
N ILE A 6 17.12 -36.48 -26.31
CA ILE A 6 16.56 -35.26 -25.71
C ILE A 6 15.06 -35.51 -25.66
N PRO A 7 14.43 -35.68 -24.48
CA PRO A 7 12.98 -35.61 -24.40
C PRO A 7 12.60 -34.15 -24.61
N ARG A 8 12.24 -33.80 -25.84
CA ARG A 8 11.49 -32.57 -26.12
C ARG A 8 10.13 -32.71 -25.46
N LEU A 9 9.93 -32.03 -24.34
CA LEU A 9 8.59 -31.83 -23.79
C LEU A 9 7.74 -31.03 -24.79
N PRO A 10 6.42 -31.27 -24.83
CA PRO A 10 5.53 -30.46 -25.67
C PRO A 10 5.66 -29.00 -25.24
N PRO A 11 5.80 -28.05 -26.19
CA PRO A 11 5.78 -26.64 -25.87
C PRO A 11 4.47 -26.32 -25.12
N LEU A 12 4.52 -25.42 -24.13
CA LEU A 12 3.31 -24.72 -23.65
C LEU A 12 2.46 -24.36 -24.89
N PRO A 13 1.13 -24.55 -24.87
CA PRO A 13 0.29 -24.54 -26.06
C PRO A 13 0.68 -23.47 -27.08
N ALA A 14 0.76 -23.96 -28.33
CA ALA A 14 1.23 -23.31 -29.54
C ALA A 14 0.25 -22.27 -30.10
N GLY A 15 0.73 -21.04 -30.25
CA GLY A 15 0.06 -19.95 -30.95
C GLY A 15 0.33 -18.61 -30.25
N ARG A 16 0.56 -17.54 -31.01
CA ARG A 16 0.76 -16.18 -30.44
C ARG A 16 -0.38 -15.79 -29.50
N TRP A 17 -1.60 -16.25 -29.77
CA TRP A 17 -2.80 -15.96 -28.98
C TRP A 17 -2.86 -16.68 -27.63
N GLN A 18 -2.59 -17.99 -27.57
CA GLN A 18 -2.60 -18.74 -26.31
C GLN A 18 -1.59 -18.18 -25.30
N ARG A 19 -0.42 -17.75 -25.78
CA ARG A 19 0.60 -17.07 -24.94
C ARG A 19 0.12 -15.73 -24.39
N ARG A 20 -0.62 -14.95 -25.18
CA ARG A 20 -1.23 -13.69 -24.72
C ARG A 20 -2.31 -13.96 -23.66
N LEU A 21 -3.13 -14.99 -23.86
CA LEU A 21 -4.13 -15.40 -22.87
C LEU A 21 -3.50 -15.85 -21.55
N LEU A 22 -2.40 -16.63 -21.59
CA LEU A 22 -1.66 -17.02 -20.39
C LEU A 22 -1.01 -15.82 -19.68
N ALA A 23 -0.48 -14.86 -20.42
CA ALA A 23 0.04 -13.62 -19.84
C ALA A 23 -1.07 -12.81 -19.15
N LEU A 24 -2.25 -12.73 -19.77
CA LEU A 24 -3.41 -12.08 -19.18
C LEU A 24 -3.88 -12.83 -17.92
N ALA A 25 -3.95 -14.15 -17.97
CA ALA A 25 -4.31 -15.00 -16.84
C ALA A 25 -3.31 -14.86 -15.67
N SER A 26 -2.01 -14.71 -15.95
CA SER A 26 -0.97 -14.41 -14.96
C SER A 26 -1.23 -13.08 -14.24
N GLY A 27 -1.55 -12.02 -14.99
CA GLY A 27 -1.94 -10.73 -14.42
C GLY A 27 -3.22 -10.81 -13.59
N LEU A 28 -4.25 -11.48 -14.11
CA LEU A 28 -5.55 -11.65 -13.42
C LEU A 28 -5.40 -12.46 -12.13
N ALA A 29 -4.63 -13.55 -12.15
CA ALA A 29 -4.33 -14.35 -10.96
C ALA A 29 -3.67 -13.47 -9.87
N THR A 30 -2.72 -12.61 -10.27
CA THR A 30 -2.09 -11.66 -9.36
C THR A 30 -3.09 -10.63 -8.82
N CYS A 31 -4.04 -10.16 -9.63
CA CYS A 31 -5.12 -9.27 -9.18
C CYS A 31 -6.06 -9.95 -8.17
N PHE A 32 -6.54 -11.15 -8.46
CA PHE A 32 -7.46 -11.88 -7.57
C PHE A 32 -6.80 -12.34 -6.26
N ALA A 33 -5.46 -12.34 -6.21
CA ALA A 33 -4.75 -12.54 -4.96
C ALA A 33 -4.84 -11.34 -4.02
N MET A 34 -5.18 -10.15 -4.53
CA MET A 34 -5.29 -8.92 -3.73
C MET A 34 -6.69 -8.75 -3.14
N PRO A 35 -6.82 -7.96 -2.06
CA PRO A 35 -8.12 -7.48 -1.62
C PRO A 35 -8.85 -6.73 -2.75
N PRO A 36 -10.17 -6.91 -2.91
CA PRO A 36 -11.09 -7.51 -1.95
C PRO A 36 -11.18 -9.05 -1.97
N TRP A 37 -10.61 -9.73 -2.97
CA TRP A 37 -10.72 -11.20 -3.12
C TRP A 37 -9.79 -11.94 -2.16
N GLY A 38 -8.52 -11.54 -2.12
CA GLY A 38 -7.54 -12.02 -1.14
C GLY A 38 -7.11 -13.48 -1.29
N TRP A 39 -7.23 -14.07 -2.49
CA TRP A 39 -6.79 -15.45 -2.77
C TRP A 39 -5.27 -15.52 -2.95
N TRP A 40 -4.54 -15.27 -1.86
CA TRP A 40 -3.09 -15.08 -1.86
C TRP A 40 -2.26 -16.13 -2.63
N PRO A 41 -2.63 -17.44 -2.72
CA PRO A 41 -1.85 -18.39 -3.52
C PRO A 41 -1.81 -18.04 -5.01
N LEU A 42 -2.83 -17.35 -5.53
CA LEU A 42 -2.87 -16.94 -6.93
C LEU A 42 -1.79 -15.93 -7.30
N ALA A 43 -1.21 -15.21 -6.33
CA ALA A 43 -0.05 -14.36 -6.58
C ALA A 43 1.16 -15.22 -6.96
N ILE A 44 1.40 -16.31 -6.23
CA ILE A 44 2.50 -17.25 -6.46
C ILE A 44 2.31 -17.92 -7.84
N VAL A 45 1.09 -18.37 -8.14
CA VAL A 45 0.75 -18.95 -9.45
C VAL A 45 0.90 -17.93 -10.57
N GLY A 46 0.40 -16.71 -10.37
CA GLY A 46 0.50 -15.57 -11.29
C GLY A 46 1.95 -15.28 -11.67
N ILE A 47 2.83 -15.09 -10.67
CA ILE A 47 4.26 -14.87 -10.91
C ILE A 47 4.93 -16.09 -11.53
N GLY A 48 4.57 -17.32 -11.12
CA GLY A 48 5.14 -18.54 -11.71
C GLY A 48 4.83 -18.66 -13.21
N MET A 49 3.59 -18.39 -13.61
CA MET A 49 3.21 -18.30 -15.02
C MET A 49 4.02 -17.22 -15.76
N TRP A 50 4.23 -16.06 -15.14
CA TRP A 50 5.02 -14.98 -15.73
C TRP A 50 6.46 -15.43 -16.01
N VAL A 51 7.13 -16.03 -15.03
CA VAL A 51 8.50 -16.55 -15.19
C VAL A 51 8.60 -17.50 -16.38
N LEU A 52 7.68 -18.47 -16.49
CA LEU A 52 7.64 -19.44 -17.60
C LEU A 52 7.42 -18.75 -18.96
N LEU A 53 6.64 -17.67 -18.99
CA LEU A 53 6.35 -16.90 -20.21
C LEU A 53 7.52 -16.01 -20.66
N LEU A 54 8.55 -15.76 -19.83
CA LEU A 54 9.72 -14.99 -20.21
C LEU A 54 10.78 -15.81 -20.96
N GLY A 55 10.76 -17.14 -20.83
CA GLY A 55 11.73 -18.03 -21.46
C GLY A 55 11.76 -17.96 -23.00
N ASP A 56 12.95 -18.14 -23.58
CA ASP A 56 13.25 -18.23 -25.03
C ASP A 56 12.67 -17.11 -25.90
N ARG A 57 12.62 -15.90 -25.35
CA ARG A 57 12.17 -14.70 -26.06
C ARG A 57 13.29 -13.68 -26.13
N ASP A 58 13.29 -12.91 -27.20
CA ASP A 58 14.04 -11.66 -27.28
C ASP A 58 13.46 -10.62 -26.31
N TRP A 59 14.15 -9.49 -26.16
CA TRP A 59 13.73 -8.45 -25.22
C TRP A 59 12.34 -7.86 -25.57
N ARG A 60 11.98 -7.80 -26.87
CA ARG A 60 10.68 -7.30 -27.34
C ARG A 60 9.55 -8.25 -26.98
N GLY A 61 9.75 -9.56 -27.16
CA GLY A 61 8.79 -10.57 -26.77
C GLY A 61 8.54 -10.56 -25.25
N ARG A 62 9.59 -10.40 -24.45
CA ARG A 62 9.47 -10.27 -22.99
C ARG A 62 8.78 -8.97 -22.58
N PHE A 63 9.09 -7.87 -23.25
CA PHE A 63 8.40 -6.58 -23.04
C PHE A 63 6.89 -6.73 -23.16
N TRP A 64 6.41 -7.32 -24.27
CA TRP A 64 4.97 -7.48 -24.49
C TRP A 64 4.30 -8.49 -23.54
N VAL A 65 5.03 -9.52 -23.08
CA VAL A 65 4.53 -10.38 -22.00
C VAL A 65 4.28 -9.55 -20.75
N GLY A 66 5.26 -8.74 -20.33
CA GLY A 66 5.13 -7.86 -19.17
C GLY A 66 4.00 -6.84 -19.29
N VAL A 67 3.82 -6.26 -20.48
CA VAL A 67 2.70 -5.35 -20.77
C VAL A 67 1.35 -6.05 -20.53
N ILE A 68 1.17 -7.26 -21.06
CA ILE A 68 -0.12 -7.98 -20.93
C ILE A 68 -0.36 -8.43 -19.48
N VAL A 69 0.68 -8.90 -18.77
CA VAL A 69 0.59 -9.21 -17.34
C VAL A 69 0.21 -7.94 -16.55
N GLY A 70 0.88 -6.82 -16.83
CA GLY A 70 0.59 -5.53 -16.23
C GLY A 70 -0.85 -5.07 -16.46
N LEU A 71 -1.38 -5.24 -17.68
CA LEU A 71 -2.79 -4.97 -18.00
C LEU A 71 -3.73 -5.87 -17.20
N GLY A 72 -3.50 -7.19 -17.19
CA GLY A 72 -4.34 -8.14 -16.44
C GLY A 72 -4.36 -7.88 -14.93
N TRP A 73 -3.29 -7.32 -14.39
CA TRP A 73 -3.19 -6.97 -12.98
C TRP A 73 -3.78 -5.58 -12.69
N TYR A 74 -3.35 -4.54 -13.38
CA TYR A 74 -3.67 -3.15 -13.01
C TYR A 74 -5.03 -2.69 -13.50
N LEU A 75 -5.51 -3.17 -14.65
CA LEU A 75 -6.83 -2.78 -15.15
C LEU A 75 -7.95 -3.10 -14.14
N PRO A 76 -8.11 -4.37 -13.67
CA PRO A 76 -9.13 -4.68 -12.68
C PRO A 76 -8.79 -4.12 -11.28
N SER A 77 -7.52 -4.15 -10.85
CA SER A 77 -7.15 -3.75 -9.48
C SER A 77 -7.26 -2.24 -9.21
N THR A 78 -7.31 -1.43 -10.27
CA THR A 78 -7.46 0.04 -10.20
C THR A 78 -8.76 0.54 -10.85
N LEU A 79 -9.69 -0.35 -11.19
CA LEU A 79 -10.97 0.00 -11.82
C LEU A 79 -11.74 1.07 -11.04
N TRP A 80 -11.60 1.08 -9.71
CA TRP A 80 -12.20 2.09 -8.85
C TRP A 80 -11.81 3.53 -9.26
N MET A 81 -10.64 3.74 -9.86
CA MET A 81 -10.13 5.05 -10.26
C MET A 81 -10.92 5.69 -11.41
N VAL A 82 -11.72 4.94 -12.18
CA VAL A 82 -12.53 5.47 -13.30
C VAL A 82 -13.35 6.69 -12.89
N LYS A 83 -13.98 6.65 -11.70
CA LYS A 83 -14.79 7.75 -11.18
C LYS A 83 -13.97 8.80 -10.42
N PHE A 84 -12.79 8.44 -9.96
CA PHE A 84 -11.94 9.30 -9.11
C PHE A 84 -11.01 10.17 -9.96
N SER A 85 -10.40 9.60 -11.00
CA SER A 85 -9.56 10.31 -11.98
C SER A 85 -9.87 9.77 -13.38
N PRO A 86 -10.96 10.23 -14.03
CA PRO A 86 -11.37 9.75 -15.35
C PRO A 86 -10.30 9.91 -16.44
N ALA A 87 -9.48 10.97 -16.35
CA ALA A 87 -8.38 11.22 -17.28
C ALA A 87 -7.08 10.50 -16.87
N GLY A 88 -6.76 10.45 -15.57
CA GLY A 88 -5.52 9.83 -15.08
C GLY A 88 -5.55 8.31 -15.14
N TRP A 89 -6.72 7.69 -14.98
CA TRP A 89 -6.86 6.23 -14.97
C TRP A 89 -6.48 5.56 -16.30
N PRO A 90 -7.00 5.99 -17.48
CA PRO A 90 -6.59 5.42 -18.76
C PRO A 90 -5.10 5.56 -19.02
N VAL A 91 -4.49 6.70 -18.67
CA VAL A 91 -3.03 6.91 -18.82
C VAL A 91 -2.26 5.96 -17.90
N GLY A 92 -2.68 5.85 -16.64
CA GLY A 92 -2.07 4.94 -15.68
C GLY A 92 -2.12 3.48 -16.13
N VAL A 93 -3.32 3.00 -16.48
CA VAL A 93 -3.58 1.60 -16.78
C VAL A 93 -3.20 1.18 -18.19
N ALA A 94 -3.36 2.04 -19.19
CA ALA A 94 -3.04 1.68 -20.58
C ALA A 94 -1.56 1.91 -20.91
N ILE A 95 -0.91 2.87 -20.24
CA ILE A 95 0.45 3.30 -20.57
C ILE A 95 1.40 2.99 -19.42
N TRP A 96 1.24 3.66 -18.28
CA TRP A 96 2.27 3.65 -17.23
C TRP A 96 2.53 2.27 -16.64
N PHE A 97 1.51 1.62 -16.05
CA PHE A 97 1.70 0.32 -15.39
C PHE A 97 2.16 -0.75 -16.38
N PRO A 98 1.52 -0.94 -17.56
CA PRO A 98 1.97 -1.94 -18.52
C PRO A 98 3.38 -1.66 -19.04
N PHE A 99 3.72 -0.39 -19.28
CA PHE A 99 5.08 -0.01 -19.70
C PHE A 99 6.12 -0.41 -18.67
N VAL A 100 5.90 -0.07 -17.38
CA VAL A 100 6.81 -0.46 -16.29
C VAL A 100 7.00 -1.97 -16.29
N PHE A 101 5.94 -2.77 -16.25
CA PHE A 101 6.07 -4.23 -16.22
C PHE A 101 6.64 -4.83 -17.51
N GLY A 102 6.44 -4.16 -18.65
CA GLY A 102 7.12 -4.46 -19.90
C GLY A 102 8.63 -4.27 -19.79
N VAL A 103 9.08 -3.12 -19.30
CA VAL A 103 10.51 -2.84 -19.07
C VAL A 103 11.12 -3.85 -18.09
N LEU A 104 10.46 -4.10 -16.96
CA LEU A 104 10.92 -5.08 -15.97
C LEU A 104 11.08 -6.49 -16.56
N SER A 105 10.15 -6.88 -17.45
CA SER A 105 10.23 -8.15 -18.17
C SER A 105 11.35 -8.16 -19.22
N ALA A 106 11.55 -7.04 -19.92
CA ALA A 106 12.58 -6.91 -20.96
C ALA A 106 14.00 -7.04 -20.38
N ILE A 107 14.24 -6.46 -19.20
CA ILE A 107 15.54 -6.51 -18.51
C ILE A 107 15.85 -7.88 -17.90
N CYS A 108 14.86 -8.77 -17.76
CA CYS A 108 15.10 -10.13 -17.26
C CYS A 108 15.77 -10.98 -18.35
N PRO A 109 16.95 -11.59 -18.11
CA PRO A 109 17.56 -12.52 -19.05
C PRO A 109 16.70 -13.78 -19.22
N PRO A 110 16.56 -14.32 -20.44
CA PRO A 110 15.56 -15.35 -20.75
C PRO A 110 15.85 -16.69 -20.08
N ARG A 111 17.13 -17.08 -19.93
CA ARG A 111 17.48 -18.34 -19.24
C ARG A 111 17.35 -18.17 -17.72
N PHE A 112 17.70 -17.01 -17.18
CA PHE A 112 17.76 -16.74 -15.72
C PHE A 112 16.59 -15.88 -15.21
N ALA A 113 15.44 -15.91 -15.89
CA ALA A 113 14.29 -15.08 -15.54
C ALA A 113 13.76 -15.34 -14.13
N ALA A 114 13.80 -16.60 -13.66
CA ALA A 114 13.41 -16.99 -12.30
C ALA A 114 14.28 -16.33 -11.21
N LEU A 115 15.54 -16.01 -11.52
CA LEU A 115 16.43 -15.29 -10.60
C LEU A 115 16.24 -13.77 -10.71
N ALA A 116 16.04 -13.25 -11.92
CA ALA A 116 15.96 -11.82 -12.17
C ALA A 116 14.60 -11.20 -11.81
N LEU A 117 13.49 -11.90 -12.09
CA LEU A 117 12.14 -11.33 -11.98
C LEU A 117 11.79 -10.87 -10.55
N PRO A 118 12.14 -11.60 -9.46
CA PRO A 118 11.92 -11.09 -8.11
C PRO A 118 12.60 -9.75 -7.85
N GLY A 119 13.87 -9.62 -8.26
CA GLY A 119 14.62 -8.37 -8.12
C GLY A 119 14.04 -7.26 -9.01
N ALA A 120 13.69 -7.56 -10.25
CA ALA A 120 13.07 -6.61 -11.16
C ALA A 120 11.72 -6.09 -10.61
N LEU A 121 10.88 -6.97 -10.05
CA LEU A 121 9.61 -6.57 -9.43
C LEU A 121 9.80 -5.65 -8.22
N VAL A 122 10.75 -5.97 -7.33
CA VAL A 122 11.10 -5.10 -6.20
C VAL A 122 11.52 -3.72 -6.66
N LEU A 123 12.45 -3.64 -7.63
CA LEU A 123 12.92 -2.36 -8.17
C LEU A 123 11.80 -1.59 -8.88
N GLY A 124 10.92 -2.31 -9.58
CA GLY A 124 9.75 -1.74 -10.24
C GLY A 124 8.71 -1.19 -9.26
N GLU A 125 8.43 -1.90 -8.18
CA GLU A 125 7.55 -1.39 -7.12
C GLU A 125 8.14 -0.15 -6.47
N TRP A 126 9.42 -0.21 -6.08
CA TRP A 126 10.12 0.95 -5.55
C TRP A 126 10.05 2.14 -6.49
N PHE A 127 10.27 1.94 -7.80
CA PHE A 127 10.15 3.01 -8.79
C PHE A 127 8.74 3.61 -8.83
N ARG A 128 7.69 2.78 -8.81
CA ARG A 128 6.29 3.24 -8.77
C ARG A 128 5.94 4.00 -7.49
N TRP A 129 6.67 3.81 -6.40
CA TRP A 129 6.47 4.57 -5.16
C TRP A 129 7.02 6.00 -5.24
N HIS A 130 7.78 6.32 -6.29
CA HIS A 130 8.41 7.63 -6.49
C HIS A 130 7.91 8.33 -7.74
N ALA A 131 7.56 7.54 -8.76
CA ALA A 131 7.22 8.04 -10.07
C ALA A 131 5.90 7.44 -10.60
N PRO A 132 5.13 8.23 -11.38
CA PRO A 132 5.22 9.68 -11.50
C PRO A 132 4.68 10.39 -10.25
N PHE A 133 4.88 11.71 -10.17
CA PHE A 133 4.18 12.60 -9.23
C PHE A 133 4.36 12.26 -7.73
N GLY A 134 5.55 11.78 -7.35
CA GLY A 134 5.83 11.39 -5.96
C GLY A 134 5.31 10.00 -5.60
N GLY A 135 4.75 9.26 -6.57
CA GLY A 135 4.42 7.84 -6.46
C GLY A 135 2.94 7.50 -6.56
N VAL A 136 2.67 6.31 -7.10
CA VAL A 136 1.35 5.67 -7.11
C VAL A 136 1.49 4.25 -6.56
N PRO A 137 1.72 4.08 -5.23
CA PRO A 137 1.90 2.79 -4.55
C PRO A 137 0.56 2.05 -4.37
N LEU A 138 -0.15 1.84 -5.48
CA LEU A 138 -1.40 1.07 -5.52
C LEU A 138 -1.14 -0.34 -6.04
N SER A 139 -2.05 -1.25 -5.69
CA SER A 139 -2.07 -2.64 -6.15
C SER A 139 -0.70 -3.34 -6.01
N MET A 140 -0.04 -3.15 -4.85
CA MET A 140 1.28 -3.74 -4.57
C MET A 140 1.19 -5.25 -4.38
N LEU A 141 2.18 -6.01 -4.83
CA LEU A 141 2.22 -7.47 -4.69
C LEU A 141 2.16 -7.89 -3.22
N ALA A 142 2.77 -7.12 -2.33
CA ALA A 142 2.69 -7.31 -0.88
C ALA A 142 1.26 -7.34 -0.32
N TYR A 143 0.30 -6.65 -0.94
CA TYR A 143 -1.11 -6.67 -0.47
C TYR A 143 -1.73 -8.05 -0.54
N THR A 144 -1.23 -8.91 -1.43
CA THR A 144 -1.66 -10.32 -1.50
C THR A 144 -1.36 -11.07 -0.21
N GLN A 145 -0.39 -10.62 0.58
CA GLN A 145 0.06 -11.27 1.81
C GLN A 145 -0.47 -10.63 3.08
N ALA A 146 -1.39 -9.66 3.01
CA ALA A 146 -1.98 -9.06 4.22
C ALA A 146 -2.70 -10.09 5.13
N ARG A 147 -3.07 -11.26 4.58
CA ARG A 147 -3.57 -12.42 5.33
C ARG A 147 -2.80 -13.71 4.99
N GLY A 148 -1.63 -13.55 4.37
CA GLY A 148 -0.82 -14.65 3.85
C GLY A 148 0.37 -14.98 4.76
N PRO A 149 1.02 -16.13 4.54
CA PRO A 149 2.10 -16.61 5.39
C PRO A 149 3.38 -15.77 5.31
N LEU A 150 3.54 -14.96 4.25
CA LEU A 150 4.72 -14.12 4.05
C LEU A 150 4.60 -12.72 4.68
N LEU A 151 3.51 -12.45 5.42
CA LEU A 151 3.31 -11.15 6.07
C LEU A 151 4.45 -10.79 7.03
N SER A 152 4.94 -11.77 7.79
CA SER A 152 6.00 -11.58 8.80
C SER A 152 7.31 -11.06 8.21
N VAL A 153 7.56 -11.31 6.92
CA VAL A 153 8.73 -10.79 6.19
C VAL A 153 8.78 -9.26 6.20
N ALA A 154 7.62 -8.61 6.35
CA ALA A 154 7.54 -7.15 6.47
C ALA A 154 8.29 -6.59 7.69
N ARG A 155 8.51 -7.39 8.76
CA ARG A 155 9.34 -6.97 9.90
C ARG A 155 10.82 -6.85 9.56
N ILE A 156 11.28 -7.58 8.54
CA ILE A 156 12.69 -7.62 8.16
C ILE A 156 13.02 -6.55 7.13
N GLY A 157 12.27 -6.51 6.03
CA GLY A 157 12.58 -5.65 4.89
C GLY A 157 11.37 -4.90 4.33
N GLY A 158 10.31 -4.79 5.12
CA GLY A 158 9.12 -4.06 4.73
C GLY A 158 8.36 -4.67 3.55
N THR A 159 7.48 -3.86 2.98
CA THR A 159 6.57 -4.21 1.88
C THR A 159 7.33 -4.70 0.66
N LEU A 160 8.50 -4.12 0.35
CA LEU A 160 9.32 -4.59 -0.77
C LEU A 160 9.81 -6.01 -0.56
N ALA A 161 10.23 -6.37 0.66
CA ALA A 161 10.68 -7.73 0.94
C ALA A 161 9.53 -8.75 0.82
N VAL A 162 8.30 -8.37 1.22
CA VAL A 162 7.12 -9.20 1.00
C VAL A 162 6.87 -9.40 -0.50
N SER A 163 6.91 -8.34 -1.31
CA SER A 163 6.78 -8.44 -2.77
C SER A 163 7.86 -9.33 -3.38
N GLY A 164 9.12 -9.18 -2.94
CA GLY A 164 10.24 -10.02 -3.34
C GLY A 164 10.05 -11.49 -2.96
N ALA A 165 9.57 -11.76 -1.75
CA ALA A 165 9.31 -13.11 -1.24
C ALA A 165 8.19 -13.82 -2.03
N VAL A 166 7.09 -13.10 -2.36
CA VAL A 166 6.02 -13.64 -3.23
C VAL A 166 6.56 -13.95 -4.62
N ALA A 167 7.36 -13.04 -5.19
CA ALA A 167 7.92 -13.26 -6.51
C ALA A 167 8.94 -14.41 -6.54
N MET A 168 9.72 -14.56 -5.48
CA MET A 168 10.62 -15.69 -5.27
C MET A 168 9.84 -17.00 -5.16
N ALA A 169 8.74 -17.03 -4.40
CA ALA A 169 7.87 -18.20 -4.31
C ALA A 169 7.31 -18.61 -5.69
N GLY A 170 6.86 -17.64 -6.49
CA GLY A 170 6.42 -17.88 -7.87
C GLY A 170 7.55 -18.41 -8.76
N SER A 171 8.77 -17.92 -8.57
CA SER A 171 9.95 -18.40 -9.29
C SER A 171 10.35 -19.82 -8.91
N VAL A 172 10.21 -20.19 -7.64
CA VAL A 172 10.36 -21.58 -7.16
C VAL A 172 9.30 -22.47 -7.82
N LEU A 173 8.02 -22.05 -7.80
CA LEU A 173 6.94 -22.80 -8.44
C LEU A 173 7.19 -23.02 -9.93
N ALA A 174 7.60 -21.97 -10.65
CA ALA A 174 7.96 -22.06 -12.07
C ALA A 174 9.12 -23.04 -12.32
N SER A 175 10.13 -23.02 -11.45
CA SER A 175 11.30 -23.89 -11.57
C SER A 175 10.95 -25.36 -11.33
N LEU A 176 10.01 -25.64 -10.42
CA LEU A 176 9.53 -27.00 -10.14
C LEU A 176 8.54 -27.52 -11.19
N ALA A 177 7.68 -26.67 -11.73
CA ALA A 177 6.65 -27.03 -12.70
C ALA A 177 7.13 -26.98 -14.17
N GLY A 178 8.19 -26.23 -14.45
CA GLY A 178 8.72 -26.05 -15.79
C GLY A 178 9.49 -27.27 -16.33
N PRO A 179 9.66 -27.38 -17.66
CA PRO A 179 10.51 -28.41 -18.26
C PRO A 179 11.95 -28.27 -17.75
N PRO A 180 12.68 -29.37 -17.50
CA PRO A 180 14.09 -29.30 -17.14
C PRO A 180 14.87 -28.62 -18.26
N ARG A 181 15.34 -27.39 -18.01
CA ARG A 181 16.20 -26.65 -18.94
C ARG A 181 17.64 -26.69 -18.42
N GLU A 182 18.56 -26.95 -19.34
CA GLU A 182 19.99 -26.92 -19.09
C GLU A 182 20.40 -25.55 -18.51
N ALA A 183 21.03 -25.62 -17.34
CA ALA A 183 21.69 -24.54 -16.58
C ALA A 183 20.86 -23.55 -15.73
N THR A 184 19.51 -23.53 -15.74
CA THR A 184 18.74 -22.56 -14.90
C THR A 184 17.56 -23.04 -14.09
N SER A 185 17.17 -24.30 -14.22
CA SER A 185 16.27 -24.93 -13.25
C SER A 185 16.83 -26.27 -12.81
N SER A 186 17.97 -26.24 -12.12
CA SER A 186 18.29 -27.37 -11.27
C SER A 186 17.25 -27.37 -10.16
N ARG A 187 16.52 -28.46 -9.98
CA ARG A 187 15.65 -28.67 -8.79
C ARG A 187 16.39 -28.32 -7.49
N ARG A 188 17.73 -28.41 -7.46
CA ARG A 188 18.57 -27.92 -6.36
C ARG A 188 18.46 -26.41 -6.14
N GLY A 189 18.53 -25.59 -7.18
CA GLY A 189 18.35 -24.14 -7.08
C GLY A 189 16.95 -23.77 -6.57
N ALA A 190 15.91 -24.47 -7.05
CA ALA A 190 14.55 -24.32 -6.54
C ALA A 190 14.44 -24.73 -5.06
N ALA A 191 15.09 -25.82 -4.65
CA ALA A 191 15.12 -26.27 -3.27
C ALA A 191 15.87 -25.29 -2.35
N ILE A 192 17.01 -24.74 -2.79
CA ILE A 192 17.75 -23.70 -2.06
C ILE A 192 16.89 -22.45 -1.90
N ALA A 193 16.25 -21.99 -2.97
CA ALA A 193 15.36 -20.84 -2.94
C ALA A 193 14.14 -21.08 -2.01
N LEU A 194 13.55 -22.27 -2.05
CA LEU A 194 12.48 -22.65 -1.13
C LEU A 194 12.96 -22.66 0.34
N GLY A 195 14.12 -23.24 0.60
CA GLY A 195 14.73 -23.23 1.93
C GLY A 195 15.00 -21.81 2.43
N ALA A 196 15.57 -20.95 1.60
CA ALA A 196 15.79 -19.54 1.92
C ALA A 196 14.48 -18.77 2.17
N LEU A 197 13.42 -19.05 1.40
CA LEU A 197 12.10 -18.44 1.59
C LEU A 197 11.47 -18.88 2.92
N ILE A 198 11.54 -20.16 3.27
CA ILE A 198 11.05 -20.69 4.54
C ILE A 198 11.83 -20.06 5.70
N LEU A 199 13.16 -20.03 5.61
CA LEU A 199 14.02 -19.39 6.61
C LEU A 199 13.69 -17.90 6.76
N LEU A 200 13.46 -17.18 5.67
CA LEU A 200 13.07 -15.77 5.70
C LEU A 200 11.71 -15.56 6.38
N ALA A 201 10.72 -16.40 6.10
CA ALA A 201 9.41 -16.34 6.73
C ALA A 201 9.48 -16.63 8.24
N LEU A 202 10.24 -17.67 8.64
CA LEU A 202 10.48 -18.01 10.03
C LEU A 202 11.26 -16.92 10.76
N ALA A 203 12.32 -16.39 10.13
CA ALA A 203 13.08 -15.25 10.65
C ALA A 203 12.16 -14.05 10.87
N GLY A 204 11.21 -13.79 9.96
CA GLY A 204 10.23 -12.71 10.12
C GLY A 204 9.31 -12.88 11.32
N VAL A 205 8.97 -14.13 11.69
CA VAL A 205 8.14 -14.41 12.87
C VAL A 205 8.87 -14.07 14.16
N VAL A 206 10.17 -14.39 14.23
CA VAL A 206 11.00 -14.17 15.43
C VAL A 206 11.80 -12.87 15.39
N ALA A 207 11.73 -12.11 14.29
CA ALA A 207 12.43 -10.85 14.13
C ALA A 207 11.98 -9.86 15.22
N PRO A 208 12.88 -8.96 15.68
CA PRO A 208 12.53 -7.95 16.66
C PRO A 208 11.26 -7.19 16.28
N ASP A 209 10.33 -7.12 17.21
CA ASP A 209 9.20 -6.20 17.18
C ASP A 209 9.42 -5.07 18.20
N GLY A 210 8.58 -4.03 18.15
CA GLY A 210 8.60 -3.00 19.20
C GLY A 210 8.26 -3.62 20.56
N HIS A 211 8.66 -3.04 21.68
CA HIS A 211 8.25 -3.51 23.01
C HIS A 211 7.16 -2.61 23.58
N ARG A 212 6.27 -3.20 24.37
CA ARG A 212 5.17 -2.47 25.03
C ARG A 212 5.70 -1.52 26.10
N VAL A 213 5.29 -0.26 26.01
CA VAL A 213 5.58 0.79 27.00
C VAL A 213 4.38 1.04 27.89
N ARG A 214 3.20 1.21 27.28
CA ARG A 214 1.95 1.51 28.01
C ARG A 214 0.76 0.89 27.32
N VAL A 215 -0.25 0.52 28.10
CA VAL A 215 -1.54 0.05 27.60
C VAL A 215 -2.56 1.17 27.76
N ILE A 216 -3.32 1.43 26.71
CA ILE A 216 -4.39 2.44 26.69
C ILE A 216 -5.67 1.83 26.10
N THR A 217 -6.81 2.42 26.42
CA THR A 217 -8.08 2.16 25.73
C THR A 217 -8.26 3.18 24.63
N ALA A 218 -8.32 2.73 23.38
CA ALA A 218 -8.47 3.60 22.23
C ALA A 218 -9.73 3.29 21.43
N ALA A 219 -10.32 4.32 20.84
CA ALA A 219 -11.51 4.22 20.01
C ALA A 219 -11.33 4.89 18.65
N THR A 220 -11.88 4.27 17.60
CA THR A 220 -12.06 4.92 16.28
C THR A 220 -13.54 5.17 16.05
N VAL A 221 -13.91 6.36 15.58
CA VAL A 221 -15.32 6.74 15.40
C VAL A 221 -15.67 6.86 13.92
N GLN A 222 -16.71 6.15 13.52
CA GLN A 222 -17.31 6.23 12.19
C GLN A 222 -18.74 6.73 12.31
N GLY A 223 -19.02 7.94 11.79
CA GLY A 223 -20.34 8.56 11.85
C GLY A 223 -21.35 7.97 10.86
N GLY A 224 -20.87 7.29 9.82
CA GLY A 224 -21.72 6.72 8.77
C GLY A 224 -22.32 7.77 7.83
N GLY A 225 -23.20 7.32 6.93
CA GLY A 225 -23.86 8.19 5.94
C GLY A 225 -23.72 7.74 4.49
N PRO A 226 -24.04 8.62 3.52
CA PRO A 226 -23.95 8.29 2.11
C PRO A 226 -22.50 8.11 1.65
N GLN A 227 -22.33 7.29 0.61
CA GLN A 227 -21.08 7.12 -0.13
C GLN A 227 -21.23 7.71 -1.53
N GLN A 228 -20.11 7.79 -2.25
CA GLN A 228 -19.96 8.47 -3.55
C GLN A 228 -20.23 9.98 -3.45
N THR A 229 -19.96 10.57 -2.28
CA THR A 229 -20.09 12.01 -2.06
C THR A 229 -18.85 12.74 -2.56
N ARG A 230 -19.03 13.97 -3.06
CA ARG A 230 -17.94 14.89 -3.41
C ARG A 230 -17.89 16.02 -2.39
N SER A 231 -16.69 16.52 -2.13
CA SER A 231 -16.49 17.61 -1.16
C SER A 231 -17.37 18.83 -1.44
N ALA A 232 -17.52 19.23 -2.71
CA ALA A 232 -18.29 20.42 -3.10
C ALA A 232 -19.80 20.34 -2.82
N GLY A 233 -20.36 19.13 -2.64
CA GLY A 233 -21.79 18.93 -2.35
C GLY A 233 -22.06 18.30 -0.98
N THR A 234 -21.04 18.22 -0.12
CA THR A 234 -21.16 17.61 1.21
C THR A 234 -21.34 18.71 2.24
N ASP A 235 -22.44 18.65 3.01
CA ASP A 235 -22.60 19.45 4.20
C ASP A 235 -21.79 18.83 5.35
N TYR A 236 -20.65 19.42 5.64
CA TYR A 236 -19.72 18.95 6.65
C TYR A 236 -20.19 19.19 8.09
N SER A 237 -21.16 20.08 8.31
CA SER A 237 -21.80 20.22 9.63
C SER A 237 -22.56 18.93 9.99
N VAL A 238 -23.27 18.35 9.03
CA VAL A 238 -23.98 17.07 9.19
C VAL A 238 -23.00 15.92 9.38
N VAL A 239 -21.86 15.92 8.66
CA VAL A 239 -20.81 14.91 8.84
C VAL A 239 -20.25 14.97 10.26
N LEU A 240 -19.87 16.15 10.74
CA LEU A 240 -19.36 16.34 12.10
C LEU A 240 -20.39 15.90 13.15
N GLN A 241 -21.65 16.32 13.04
CA GLN A 241 -22.71 15.94 13.98
C GLN A 241 -22.95 14.44 14.05
N ARG A 242 -22.91 13.72 12.93
CA ARG A 242 -23.00 12.25 12.92
C ARG A 242 -21.88 11.60 13.71
N HIS A 243 -20.66 12.13 13.59
CA HIS A 243 -19.51 11.59 14.31
C HIS A 243 -19.56 11.93 15.81
N LEU A 244 -19.97 13.14 16.18
CA LEU A 244 -20.20 13.50 17.58
C LEU A 244 -21.28 12.62 18.21
N THR A 245 -22.38 12.37 17.48
CA THR A 245 -23.44 11.45 17.90
C THR A 245 -22.92 10.02 18.07
N ALA A 246 -22.10 9.54 17.14
CA ALA A 246 -21.48 8.22 17.23
C ALA A 246 -20.49 8.13 18.41
N ALA A 247 -19.73 9.19 18.69
CA ALA A 247 -18.80 9.27 19.81
C ALA A 247 -19.51 9.17 21.17
N GLY A 248 -20.78 9.59 21.27
CA GLY A 248 -21.60 9.37 22.46
C GLY A 248 -21.84 7.89 22.82
N ARG A 249 -21.46 6.94 21.95
CA ARG A 249 -21.52 5.49 22.20
C ARG A 249 -20.21 4.91 22.74
N ILE A 250 -19.16 5.73 22.89
CA ILE A 250 -17.88 5.32 23.47
C ILE A 250 -18.10 4.98 24.95
N ARG A 251 -17.55 3.85 25.40
CA ARG A 251 -17.60 3.46 26.81
C ARG A 251 -16.40 4.06 27.52
N THR A 252 -16.64 4.83 28.58
CA THR A 252 -15.57 5.39 29.41
C THR A 252 -15.14 4.38 30.49
N PRO A 253 -13.87 4.42 30.94
CA PRO A 253 -12.79 5.31 30.50
C PRO A 253 -12.25 4.97 29.10
N VAL A 254 -11.83 6.00 28.37
CA VAL A 254 -11.13 5.93 27.09
C VAL A 254 -10.00 6.95 27.12
N ASP A 255 -8.83 6.57 26.61
CA ASP A 255 -7.65 7.45 26.63
C ASP A 255 -7.51 8.21 25.32
N LEU A 256 -7.74 7.52 24.18
CA LEU A 256 -7.54 8.06 22.83
C LEU A 256 -8.77 7.86 21.95
N VAL A 257 -9.22 8.92 21.28
CA VAL A 257 -10.30 8.89 20.29
C VAL A 257 -9.80 9.40 18.95
N VAL A 258 -9.90 8.56 17.92
CA VAL A 258 -9.46 8.88 16.56
C VAL A 258 -10.68 9.12 15.67
N MET A 259 -10.80 10.35 15.17
CA MET A 259 -11.81 10.75 14.21
C MET A 259 -11.24 10.69 12.78
N PRO A 260 -12.09 10.60 11.74
CA PRO A 260 -11.62 10.48 10.36
C PRO A 260 -11.00 11.75 9.78
N GLU A 261 -10.42 11.60 8.58
CA GLU A 261 -10.00 12.72 7.72
C GLU A 261 -11.21 13.49 7.19
N ASN A 262 -11.06 14.82 7.08
CA ASN A 262 -12.10 15.74 6.63
C ASN A 262 -13.44 15.50 7.35
N ILE A 263 -13.41 15.38 8.68
CA ILE A 263 -14.65 15.29 9.46
C ILE A 263 -15.44 16.60 9.39
N THR A 264 -14.73 17.72 9.18
CA THR A 264 -15.28 19.00 8.80
C THR A 264 -14.40 19.71 7.76
N ASN A 265 -15.01 20.54 6.92
CA ASN A 265 -14.34 21.45 6.00
C ASN A 265 -14.79 22.88 6.31
N ILE A 266 -13.85 23.75 6.65
CA ILE A 266 -14.10 25.10 7.16
C ILE A 266 -13.68 26.13 6.11
N GLY A 267 -14.56 27.08 5.78
CA GLY A 267 -14.30 28.21 4.87
C GLY A 267 -13.43 29.33 5.46
N GLY A 268 -12.68 29.04 6.53
CA GLY A 268 -11.94 29.98 7.35
C GLY A 268 -10.80 29.27 8.09
N GLU A 269 -10.51 29.71 9.30
CA GLU A 269 -9.54 29.05 10.19
C GLU A 269 -10.24 28.10 11.15
N TYR A 270 -9.62 26.95 11.43
CA TYR A 270 -10.10 26.04 12.46
C TYR A 270 -10.04 26.65 13.87
N ARG A 271 -8.97 27.40 14.16
CA ARG A 271 -8.79 28.06 15.46
C ARG A 271 -9.86 29.14 15.65
N GLY A 272 -10.61 29.07 16.74
CA GLY A 272 -11.74 29.93 17.06
C GLY A 272 -13.07 29.52 16.42
N SER A 273 -13.12 28.41 15.67
CA SER A 273 -14.34 27.98 14.98
C SER A 273 -15.34 27.27 15.91
N VAL A 274 -16.59 27.14 15.46
CA VAL A 274 -17.61 26.37 16.19
C VAL A 274 -17.24 24.89 16.26
N GLU A 275 -16.60 24.36 15.21
CA GLU A 275 -16.15 22.98 15.15
C GLU A 275 -15.02 22.70 16.15
N GLU A 276 -14.10 23.65 16.37
CA GLU A 276 -13.11 23.54 17.46
C GLU A 276 -13.82 23.42 18.81
N GLN A 277 -14.81 24.27 19.09
CA GLN A 277 -15.55 24.26 20.35
C GLN A 277 -16.26 22.92 20.56
N GLN A 278 -16.86 22.35 19.51
CA GLN A 278 -17.54 21.05 19.55
C GLN A 278 -16.57 19.89 19.82
N LEU A 279 -15.42 19.85 19.14
CA LEU A 279 -14.40 18.83 19.36
C LEU A 279 -13.74 18.95 20.75
N THR A 280 -13.54 20.18 21.21
CA THR A 280 -13.02 20.51 22.53
C THR A 280 -13.98 20.12 23.65
N ALA A 281 -15.29 20.29 23.44
CA ALA A 281 -16.31 19.80 24.36
C ALA A 281 -16.27 18.27 24.44
N MET A 282 -16.23 17.58 23.30
CA MET A 282 -16.13 16.11 23.26
C MET A 282 -14.89 15.58 24.00
N ALA A 283 -13.74 16.22 23.82
CA ALA A 283 -12.50 15.84 24.51
C ALA A 283 -12.64 15.94 26.05
N ARG A 284 -13.28 17.02 26.54
CA ARG A 284 -13.56 17.23 27.97
C ARG A 284 -14.58 16.23 28.52
N ASP A 285 -15.65 15.98 27.78
CA ASP A 285 -16.73 15.07 28.19
C ASP A 285 -16.24 13.63 28.31
N LEU A 286 -15.43 13.18 27.34
CA LEU A 286 -14.83 11.85 27.34
C LEU A 286 -13.59 11.75 28.25
N LYS A 287 -13.02 12.89 28.66
CA LYS A 287 -11.73 12.99 29.37
C LYS A 287 -10.61 12.25 28.63
N ALA A 288 -10.55 12.44 27.31
CA ALA A 288 -9.68 11.68 26.41
C ALA A 288 -8.96 12.60 25.44
N THR A 289 -7.79 12.18 24.96
CA THR A 289 -7.13 12.83 23.83
C THR A 289 -7.90 12.55 22.55
N VAL A 290 -8.26 13.58 21.81
CA VAL A 290 -9.00 13.49 20.56
C VAL A 290 -8.10 13.87 19.40
N ILE A 291 -8.03 13.00 18.40
CA ILE A 291 -7.37 13.28 17.12
C ILE A 291 -8.45 13.49 16.07
N ALA A 292 -8.44 14.64 15.38
CA ALA A 292 -9.45 14.98 14.39
C ALA A 292 -8.85 15.49 13.08
N GLY A 293 -9.31 14.94 11.95
CA GLY A 293 -8.89 15.37 10.62
C GLY A 293 -9.76 16.51 10.08
N ILE A 294 -9.15 17.64 9.77
CA ILE A 294 -9.79 18.90 9.40
C ILE A 294 -9.31 19.34 8.03
N VAL A 295 -10.22 19.92 7.24
CA VAL A 295 -9.85 20.76 6.11
C VAL A 295 -10.21 22.19 6.39
N GLU A 296 -9.28 23.10 6.12
CA GLU A 296 -9.55 24.53 6.19
C GLU A 296 -9.15 25.20 4.88
N GLY A 297 -9.89 26.23 4.51
CA GLY A 297 -9.69 26.93 3.26
C GLY A 297 -10.16 28.37 3.36
N ARG A 298 -9.21 29.30 3.32
CA ARG A 298 -9.50 30.74 3.32
C ARG A 298 -10.04 31.16 1.95
N SER A 299 -11.12 31.93 1.89
CA SER A 299 -11.81 32.29 0.64
C SER A 299 -10.94 32.99 -0.41
N SER A 300 -9.85 33.66 0.00
CA SER A 300 -8.88 34.30 -0.90
C SER A 300 -7.69 33.40 -1.29
N SER A 301 -7.58 32.20 -0.71
CA SER A 301 -6.44 31.30 -0.92
C SER A 301 -6.67 30.37 -2.11
N LYS A 302 -5.67 30.27 -2.98
CA LYS A 302 -5.58 29.21 -4.00
C LYS A 302 -5.37 27.81 -3.39
N HIS A 303 -5.06 27.75 -2.08
CA HIS A 303 -4.72 26.53 -1.36
C HIS A 303 -5.68 26.22 -0.24
N PHE A 304 -5.99 24.94 -0.02
CA PHE A 304 -6.61 24.44 1.21
C PHE A 304 -5.59 23.61 2.01
N TRP A 305 -5.81 23.45 3.31
CA TRP A 305 -4.96 22.60 4.15
C TRP A 305 -5.77 21.40 4.62
N ASN A 306 -5.17 20.21 4.58
CA ASN A 306 -5.73 18.98 5.12
C ASN A 306 -4.77 18.52 6.22
N PHE A 307 -5.26 18.47 7.46
CA PHE A 307 -4.42 18.26 8.63
C PHE A 307 -5.16 17.47 9.71
N ALA A 308 -4.40 16.90 10.64
CA ALA A 308 -4.92 16.32 11.87
C ALA A 308 -4.52 17.20 13.06
N VAL A 309 -5.44 17.41 13.99
CA VAL A 309 -5.16 18.11 15.26
C VAL A 309 -5.24 17.15 16.44
N ALA A 310 -4.45 17.42 17.48
CA ALA A 310 -4.54 16.80 18.78
C ALA A 310 -5.16 17.76 19.80
N ILE A 311 -6.14 17.26 20.55
CA ILE A 311 -6.82 17.97 21.63
C ILE A 311 -6.70 17.12 22.89
N ASP A 312 -6.25 17.70 23.99
CA ASP A 312 -6.06 17.01 25.26
C ASP A 312 -7.38 16.77 26.03
N PRO A 313 -7.37 15.94 27.09
CA PRO A 313 -8.56 15.71 27.93
C PRO A 313 -9.15 16.94 28.61
N LYS A 314 -8.42 18.06 28.66
CA LYS A 314 -8.89 19.36 29.22
C LYS A 314 -9.44 20.26 28.12
N GLY A 315 -9.45 19.82 26.86
CA GLY A 315 -9.96 20.57 25.74
C GLY A 315 -8.95 21.59 25.18
N ARG A 316 -7.65 21.42 25.45
CA ARG A 316 -6.61 22.30 24.92
C ARG A 316 -6.00 21.68 23.68
N PHE A 317 -5.69 22.53 22.72
CA PHE A 317 -4.91 22.15 21.55
C PHE A 317 -3.48 21.79 21.97
N GLU A 318 -3.00 20.64 21.50
CA GLU A 318 -1.63 20.19 21.74
C GLU A 318 -0.77 20.39 20.50
N ASP A 319 -1.20 19.84 19.36
CA ASP A 319 -0.37 19.81 18.15
C ASP A 319 -1.21 19.67 16.86
N ARG A 320 -0.58 19.92 15.71
CA ARG A 320 -1.15 19.81 14.36
C ARG A 320 -0.13 19.17 13.40
N TYR A 321 -0.62 18.20 12.63
CA TYR A 321 0.10 17.58 11.53
C TYR A 321 -0.58 17.88 10.20
N ASP A 322 0.07 18.68 9.35
CA ASP A 322 -0.36 18.95 7.98
C ASP A 322 0.04 17.81 7.03
N LYS A 323 -0.91 17.35 6.22
CA LYS A 323 -0.71 16.23 5.29
C LYS A 323 0.40 16.55 4.29
N VAL A 324 1.36 15.63 4.16
CA VAL A 324 2.52 15.77 3.26
C VAL A 324 2.22 15.14 1.91
N ARG A 325 1.81 13.85 1.87
CA ARG A 325 1.51 13.18 0.60
C ARG A 325 0.09 13.44 0.14
N ARG A 326 -0.04 14.37 -0.80
CA ARG A 326 -1.28 14.70 -1.48
C ARG A 326 -1.62 13.69 -2.58
N VAL A 327 -2.90 13.45 -2.81
CA VAL A 327 -3.39 12.57 -3.88
C VAL A 327 -3.30 13.29 -5.23
N PRO A 328 -2.54 12.77 -6.21
CA PRO A 328 -2.51 13.35 -7.55
C PRO A 328 -3.89 13.31 -8.21
N PHE A 329 -4.29 14.41 -8.86
CA PHE A 329 -5.59 14.65 -9.48
C PHE A 329 -6.80 14.67 -8.51
N GLY A 330 -6.60 14.38 -7.23
CA GLY A 330 -7.64 14.46 -6.20
C GLY A 330 -7.48 15.70 -5.31
N GLU A 331 -6.27 15.91 -4.80
CA GLU A 331 -5.94 17.02 -3.89
C GLU A 331 -5.05 18.08 -4.55
N TYR A 332 -4.38 17.73 -5.65
CA TYR A 332 -3.66 18.71 -6.47
C TYR A 332 -3.61 18.26 -7.93
N VAL A 333 -3.29 19.18 -8.84
CA VAL A 333 -3.15 18.89 -10.27
C VAL A 333 -1.67 18.88 -10.67
N PRO A 334 -1.07 17.71 -10.96
CA PRO A 334 0.26 17.66 -11.56
C PRO A 334 0.30 18.42 -12.88
N MET A 335 1.32 19.25 -13.10
CA MET A 335 1.47 20.06 -14.31
C MET A 335 0.21 20.89 -14.65
N ARG A 336 -0.45 21.46 -13.63
CA ARG A 336 -1.68 22.26 -13.75
C ARG A 336 -1.71 23.20 -14.95
N ASN A 337 -0.62 23.93 -15.20
CA ASN A 337 -0.50 24.88 -16.32
C ASN A 337 -0.73 24.25 -17.70
N LEU A 338 -0.44 22.95 -17.87
CA LEU A 338 -0.65 22.23 -19.12
C LEU A 338 -2.06 21.61 -19.21
N LEU A 339 -2.64 21.22 -18.06
CA LEU A 339 -3.89 20.46 -18.01
C LEU A 339 -5.13 21.34 -17.85
N ASP A 340 -5.04 22.47 -17.14
CA ASP A 340 -6.18 23.38 -16.95
C ASP A 340 -6.81 23.84 -18.29
N PRO A 341 -6.04 24.18 -19.35
CA PRO A 341 -6.62 24.55 -20.65
C PRO A 341 -7.42 23.43 -21.33
N ILE A 342 -7.14 22.17 -21.00
CA ILE A 342 -7.69 21.00 -21.69
C ILE A 342 -8.81 20.34 -20.86
N ALA A 343 -8.65 20.32 -19.53
CA ALA A 343 -9.47 19.54 -18.61
C ALA A 343 -9.88 20.32 -17.35
N GLY A 344 -9.72 21.65 -17.31
CA GLY A 344 -9.99 22.47 -16.11
C GLY A 344 -11.37 22.28 -15.48
N SER A 345 -12.40 21.98 -16.27
CA SER A 345 -13.77 21.74 -15.78
C SER A 345 -13.95 20.45 -14.97
N VAL A 346 -13.00 19.51 -15.06
CA VAL A 346 -13.02 18.22 -14.35
C VAL A 346 -11.89 18.08 -13.33
N LEU A 347 -11.02 19.09 -13.22
CA LEU A 347 -9.88 19.12 -12.30
C LEU A 347 -10.24 19.86 -10.99
N PRO A 348 -9.56 19.54 -9.87
CA PRO A 348 -9.69 20.31 -8.63
C PRO A 348 -9.42 21.81 -8.85
N GLY A 349 -10.31 22.67 -8.36
CA GLY A 349 -10.20 24.13 -8.51
C GLY A 349 -9.16 24.80 -7.60
N ARG A 350 -8.68 24.09 -6.57
CA ARG A 350 -7.65 24.53 -5.62
C ARG A 350 -6.71 23.37 -5.33
N ASP A 351 -5.45 23.67 -5.04
CA ASP A 351 -4.46 22.67 -4.65
C ASP A 351 -4.35 22.58 -3.12
N GLY A 352 -4.20 21.39 -2.56
CA GLY A 352 -3.88 21.21 -1.16
C GLY A 352 -2.46 21.73 -0.90
N ALA A 353 -2.26 22.49 0.17
CA ALA A 353 -0.93 22.83 0.67
C ALA A 353 -0.24 21.56 1.18
N GLU A 354 1.05 21.42 0.89
CA GLU A 354 1.86 20.30 1.37
C GLU A 354 2.47 20.65 2.73
N GLY A 355 2.28 19.76 3.71
CA GLY A 355 2.99 19.83 4.98
C GLY A 355 4.48 19.54 4.80
N ASN A 356 5.29 19.97 5.77
CA ASN A 356 6.75 19.79 5.78
C ASN A 356 7.27 19.08 7.05
N GLY A 357 6.40 18.81 8.02
CA GLY A 357 6.77 18.24 9.31
C GLY A 357 6.90 16.71 9.30
N PRO A 358 7.52 16.16 10.36
CA PRO A 358 7.52 14.72 10.59
C PRO A 358 6.09 14.18 10.78
N ALA A 359 5.87 12.91 10.46
CA ALA A 359 4.57 12.23 10.58
C ALA A 359 4.15 11.93 12.03
N ILE A 360 4.22 12.92 12.93
CA ILE A 360 3.88 12.79 14.35
C ILE A 360 2.94 13.91 14.82
N LEU A 361 2.19 13.61 15.88
CA LEU A 361 1.57 14.56 16.79
C LEU A 361 2.20 14.37 18.17
N GLU A 362 2.70 15.45 18.77
CA GLU A 362 3.15 15.47 20.15
C GLU A 362 1.97 15.70 21.09
N THR A 363 1.67 14.72 21.95
CA THR A 363 0.51 14.77 22.84
C THR A 363 0.92 14.46 24.27
N SER A 364 0.09 14.81 25.24
CA SER A 364 0.23 14.36 26.64
C SER A 364 0.12 12.83 26.79
N LEU A 365 -0.41 12.12 25.79
CA LEU A 365 -0.35 10.65 25.72
C LEU A 365 0.96 10.10 25.14
N GLY A 366 1.88 10.95 24.70
CA GLY A 366 3.10 10.56 24.00
C GLY A 366 3.04 10.89 22.51
N LYS A 367 4.02 10.41 21.76
CA LYS A 367 4.15 10.71 20.33
C LYS A 367 3.28 9.76 19.52
N LEU A 368 2.29 10.31 18.83
CA LEU A 368 1.36 9.55 18.00
C LEU A 368 1.77 9.73 16.53
N GLY A 369 2.05 8.64 15.83
CA GLY A 369 2.32 8.70 14.39
C GLY A 369 1.02 8.97 13.64
N VAL A 370 1.03 9.88 12.67
CA VAL A 370 -0.16 10.19 11.87
C VAL A 370 0.18 10.13 10.39
N VAL A 371 -0.52 9.25 9.69
CA VAL A 371 -0.44 9.12 8.23
C VAL A 371 -1.84 9.36 7.68
N ILE A 372 -2.12 10.53 7.13
CA ILE A 372 -3.48 10.89 6.71
C ILE A 372 -3.79 10.18 5.39
N SER A 373 -4.78 9.31 5.42
CA SER A 373 -5.42 8.73 4.24
C SER A 373 -4.43 8.07 3.27
N TRP A 374 -4.19 8.68 2.11
CA TRP A 374 -3.23 8.29 1.08
C TRP A 374 -1.82 8.00 1.61
N GLU A 375 -1.40 8.65 2.69
CA GLU A 375 -0.07 8.47 3.28
C GLU A 375 0.17 7.05 3.80
N THR A 376 -0.88 6.32 4.18
CA THR A 376 -0.74 4.91 4.64
C THR A 376 -0.18 4.00 3.54
N PHE A 377 -0.36 4.36 2.27
CA PHE A 377 0.16 3.59 1.13
C PHE A 377 1.68 3.75 0.94
N PHE A 378 2.31 4.70 1.65
CA PHE A 378 3.75 4.98 1.57
C PHE A 378 4.44 4.48 2.83
N PRO A 379 5.16 3.33 2.80
CA PRO A 379 5.86 2.80 3.96
C PRO A 379 6.77 3.83 4.64
N ARG A 380 7.37 4.72 3.84
CA ARG A 380 8.24 5.80 4.31
C ARG A 380 7.58 6.81 5.24
N ARG A 381 6.28 7.07 5.12
CA ARG A 381 5.59 7.99 6.05
C ARG A 381 5.45 7.36 7.44
N VAL A 382 5.24 6.05 7.50
CA VAL A 382 5.26 5.34 8.78
C VAL A 382 6.67 5.19 9.33
N ASN A 383 7.68 4.97 8.47
CA ASN A 383 9.08 5.00 8.88
C ASN A 383 9.49 6.36 9.47
N ASP A 384 9.07 7.45 8.83
CA ASP A 384 9.26 8.81 9.33
C ASP A 384 8.63 8.99 10.72
N ALA A 385 7.38 8.55 10.91
CA ALA A 385 6.72 8.58 12.21
C ALA A 385 7.51 7.82 13.29
N THR A 386 7.92 6.58 13.00
CA THR A 386 8.65 5.75 13.96
C THR A 386 10.03 6.30 14.30
N ASN A 387 10.75 6.86 13.32
CA ASN A 387 12.07 7.48 13.55
C ASN A 387 11.97 8.72 14.43
N HIS A 388 10.80 9.37 14.46
CA HIS A 388 10.51 10.48 15.36
C HIS A 388 9.83 10.04 16.67
N GLY A 389 9.85 8.74 16.98
CA GLY A 389 9.42 8.19 18.26
C GLY A 389 7.93 7.85 18.37
N ALA A 390 7.20 7.72 17.25
CA ALA A 390 5.80 7.35 17.28
C ALA A 390 5.57 5.99 17.98
N GLN A 391 4.69 5.99 18.97
CA GLN A 391 4.40 4.80 19.79
C GLN A 391 3.17 4.02 19.32
N ILE A 392 2.38 4.64 18.44
CA ILE A 392 1.20 4.09 17.76
C ILE A 392 1.06 4.80 16.41
N VAL A 393 0.38 4.21 15.44
CA VAL A 393 0.14 4.82 14.12
C VAL A 393 -1.36 5.04 13.90
N LEU A 394 -1.73 6.24 13.52
CA LEU A 394 -3.10 6.67 13.26
C LEU A 394 -3.26 6.93 11.77
N ASN A 395 -4.37 6.47 11.20
CA ASN A 395 -4.77 6.74 9.83
C ASN A 395 -6.18 7.33 9.79
N PRO A 396 -6.35 8.63 10.11
CA PRO A 396 -7.53 9.37 9.70
C PRO A 396 -7.62 9.32 8.18
N THR A 397 -8.72 8.79 7.64
CA THR A 397 -8.91 8.64 6.19
C THR A 397 -10.32 8.96 5.75
N ASN A 398 -10.49 9.29 4.48
CA ASN A 398 -11.79 9.54 3.89
C ASN A 398 -12.05 8.61 2.70
N GLY A 399 -12.86 7.59 2.94
CA GLY A 399 -13.33 6.66 1.91
C GLY A 399 -14.68 7.01 1.27
N SER A 400 -15.20 8.23 1.47
CA SER A 400 -16.58 8.58 1.12
C SER A 400 -16.83 8.75 -0.38
N SER A 401 -15.81 9.14 -1.16
CA SER A 401 -15.93 9.37 -2.60
C SER A 401 -15.87 8.10 -3.44
N TYR A 402 -15.45 6.98 -2.85
CA TYR A 402 -15.30 5.71 -3.56
C TYR A 402 -16.65 5.02 -3.79
N TRP A 403 -16.75 4.33 -4.93
CA TRP A 403 -17.96 3.64 -5.38
C TRP A 403 -17.91 2.12 -5.25
N LEU A 404 -16.70 1.55 -5.14
CA LEU A 404 -16.45 0.14 -4.82
C LEU A 404 -15.92 0.01 -3.40
N THR A 405 -15.77 -1.22 -2.91
CA THR A 405 -15.02 -1.58 -1.69
C THR A 405 -13.52 -1.79 -1.94
N GLN A 406 -13.10 -1.80 -3.21
CA GLN A 406 -11.78 -2.26 -3.64
C GLN A 406 -10.63 -1.48 -2.97
N VAL A 407 -10.60 -0.17 -3.11
CA VAL A 407 -9.54 0.66 -2.50
C VAL A 407 -9.60 0.65 -0.98
N GLN A 408 -10.80 0.61 -0.37
CA GLN A 408 -10.94 0.52 1.08
C GLN A 408 -10.37 -0.82 1.60
N THR A 409 -10.59 -1.93 0.89
CA THR A 409 -9.97 -3.22 1.27
C THR A 409 -8.45 -3.22 1.07
N GLN A 410 -7.95 -2.57 0.00
CA GLN A 410 -6.50 -2.42 -0.20
C GLN A 410 -5.88 -1.51 0.85
N GLN A 411 -6.59 -0.47 1.31
CA GLN A 411 -6.15 0.40 2.39
C GLN A 411 -6.02 -0.37 3.71
N ILE A 412 -6.96 -1.26 4.02
CA ILE A 412 -6.83 -2.15 5.18
C ILE A 412 -5.59 -3.04 5.05
N ALA A 413 -5.33 -3.61 3.87
CA ALA A 413 -4.10 -4.37 3.64
C ALA A 413 -2.83 -3.52 3.79
N SER A 414 -2.86 -2.26 3.35
CA SER A 414 -1.77 -1.31 3.54
C SER A 414 -1.55 -1.04 5.02
N SER A 415 -2.60 -0.71 5.77
CA SER A 415 -2.55 -0.47 7.22
C SER A 415 -2.10 -1.72 7.99
N THR A 416 -2.46 -2.93 7.54
CA THR A 416 -1.91 -4.20 8.06
C THR A 416 -0.41 -4.31 7.86
N LEU A 417 0.09 -3.99 6.65
CA LEU A 417 1.54 -3.96 6.42
C LEU A 417 2.20 -2.90 7.30
N ARG A 418 1.67 -1.68 7.38
CA ARG A 418 2.19 -0.61 8.25
C ARG A 418 2.31 -1.07 9.72
N ALA A 419 1.32 -1.81 10.23
CA ALA A 419 1.35 -2.32 11.60
C ALA A 419 2.51 -3.30 11.84
N VAL A 420 2.69 -4.26 10.92
CA VAL A 420 3.74 -5.28 11.01
C VAL A 420 5.12 -4.66 10.80
N GLU A 421 5.26 -3.80 9.80
CA GLU A 421 6.51 -3.12 9.49
C GLU A 421 6.99 -2.24 10.63
N SER A 422 6.09 -1.50 11.27
CA SER A 422 6.45 -0.58 12.36
C SER A 422 6.52 -1.26 13.73
N GLY A 423 5.94 -2.46 13.85
CA GLY A 423 5.71 -3.10 15.16
C GLY A 423 4.79 -2.27 16.06
N ARG A 424 3.88 -1.47 15.47
CA ARG A 424 2.93 -0.60 16.17
C ARG A 424 1.50 -1.05 15.92
N TRP A 425 0.62 -0.70 16.85
CA TRP A 425 -0.82 -0.72 16.58
C TRP A 425 -1.16 0.33 15.52
N VAL A 426 -2.09 0.01 14.63
CA VAL A 426 -2.63 0.94 13.63
C VAL A 426 -4.12 1.14 13.85
N LEU A 427 -4.53 2.40 14.01
CA LEU A 427 -5.93 2.80 14.16
C LEU A 427 -6.35 3.62 12.94
N GLN A 428 -7.22 3.04 12.12
CA GLN A 428 -7.76 3.67 10.93
C GLN A 428 -9.20 4.12 11.20
N ALA A 429 -9.51 5.39 10.94
CA ALA A 429 -10.85 5.95 11.11
C ALA A 429 -11.34 6.55 9.79
N ALA A 430 -12.52 6.12 9.33
CA ALA A 430 -13.15 6.58 8.09
C ALA A 430 -14.58 7.08 8.36
N PRO A 431 -15.10 8.08 7.62
CA PRO A 431 -16.46 8.58 7.87
C PRO A 431 -17.53 7.60 7.40
N THR A 432 -17.32 7.00 6.22
CA THR A 432 -18.20 5.99 5.60
C THR A 432 -17.46 4.83 4.93
N GLY A 433 -16.12 4.84 5.02
CA GLY A 433 -15.23 3.76 4.56
C GLY A 433 -15.09 2.64 5.60
N PHE A 434 -13.99 1.88 5.54
CA PHE A 434 -13.65 0.97 6.63
C PHE A 434 -12.81 1.70 7.69
N SER A 435 -13.29 1.66 8.92
CA SER A 435 -12.49 1.89 10.12
C SER A 435 -11.98 0.56 10.64
N ALA A 436 -10.79 0.54 11.24
CA ALA A 436 -10.19 -0.68 11.75
C ALA A 436 -9.19 -0.42 12.87
N ILE A 437 -9.03 -1.42 13.74
CA ILE A 437 -7.97 -1.49 14.74
C ILE A 437 -7.13 -2.72 14.43
N ILE A 438 -5.85 -2.53 14.18
CA ILE A 438 -4.92 -3.56 13.70
C ILE A 438 -3.76 -3.65 14.68
N ASP A 439 -3.42 -4.87 15.09
CA ASP A 439 -2.32 -5.11 16.02
C ASP A 439 -0.94 -5.18 15.32
N PRO A 440 0.18 -5.17 16.08
CA PRO A 440 1.54 -5.25 15.53
C PRO A 440 1.89 -6.57 14.80
N ASN A 441 1.02 -7.59 14.89
CA ASN A 441 1.16 -8.84 14.13
C ASN A 441 0.40 -8.77 12.79
N GLY A 442 -0.30 -7.67 12.53
CA GLY A 442 -1.12 -7.48 11.32
C GLY A 442 -2.53 -8.06 11.45
N THR A 443 -2.93 -8.51 12.64
CA THR A 443 -4.29 -9.02 12.87
C THR A 443 -5.27 -7.86 12.96
N VAL A 444 -6.25 -7.83 12.06
CA VAL A 444 -7.37 -6.88 12.12
C VAL A 444 -8.29 -7.31 13.25
N ARG A 445 -8.18 -6.64 14.41
CA ARG A 445 -8.93 -6.97 15.63
C ARG A 445 -10.40 -6.57 15.52
N GLN A 446 -10.65 -5.40 14.95
CA GLN A 446 -11.99 -4.90 14.68
C GLN A 446 -12.01 -4.16 13.34
N ARG A 447 -13.16 -4.21 12.65
CA ARG A 447 -13.39 -3.48 11.40
C ARG A 447 -14.87 -3.15 11.25
N SER A 448 -15.19 -1.94 10.81
CA SER A 448 -16.56 -1.56 10.43
C SER A 448 -16.93 -2.01 9.02
N GLY A 449 -18.23 -2.03 8.74
CA GLY A 449 -18.80 -2.05 7.39
C GLY A 449 -18.77 -0.67 6.73
N LEU A 450 -19.11 -0.62 5.44
CA LEU A 450 -19.29 0.65 4.75
C LEU A 450 -20.59 1.33 5.22
N ARG A 451 -20.59 2.66 5.26
CA ARG A 451 -21.78 3.51 5.53
C ARG A 451 -22.42 3.38 6.91
N GLU A 452 -22.12 2.35 7.69
CA GLU A 452 -22.66 2.18 9.05
C GLU A 452 -22.09 3.23 10.02
N ALA A 453 -22.85 3.57 11.06
CA ALA A 453 -22.37 4.37 12.18
C ALA A 453 -21.86 3.45 13.29
N ARG A 454 -20.56 3.47 13.59
CA ARG A 454 -19.92 2.52 14.50
C ARG A 454 -18.74 3.12 15.26
N VAL A 455 -18.62 2.71 16.51
CA VAL A 455 -17.40 2.91 17.33
C VAL A 455 -16.70 1.56 17.42
N LEU A 456 -15.41 1.54 17.12
CA LEU A 456 -14.52 0.41 17.43
C LEU A 456 -13.70 0.82 18.64
N GLN A 457 -13.69 0.01 19.70
CA GLN A 457 -12.99 0.32 20.94
C GLN A 457 -12.21 -0.90 21.42
N GLN A 458 -10.92 -0.71 21.69
CA GLN A 458 -10.00 -1.80 21.99
C GLN A 458 -8.92 -1.33 22.97
N THR A 459 -8.47 -2.22 23.83
CA THR A 459 -7.23 -2.05 24.58
C THR A 459 -6.04 -2.26 23.65
N VAL A 460 -5.21 -1.23 23.48
CA VAL A 460 -4.07 -1.20 22.57
C VAL A 460 -2.80 -0.83 23.32
N GLU A 461 -1.65 -1.07 22.68
CA GLU A 461 -0.34 -0.81 23.28
C GLU A 461 0.34 0.36 22.58
N LEU A 462 0.83 1.30 23.38
CA LEU A 462 1.90 2.22 22.97
C LEU A 462 3.22 1.43 23.06
N ARG A 463 4.00 1.45 21.99
CA ARG A 463 5.18 0.59 21.82
C ARG A 463 6.40 1.40 21.37
N ASP A 464 7.57 1.08 21.90
CA ASP A 464 8.87 1.65 21.50
C ASP A 464 9.76 0.60 20.83
N GLY A 465 10.95 1.00 20.38
CA GLY A 465 11.87 0.14 19.63
C GLY A 465 11.47 0.01 18.16
N SER A 466 12.32 -0.64 17.37
CA SER A 466 12.19 -0.67 15.91
C SER A 466 12.32 -2.09 15.38
N THR A 467 11.51 -2.42 14.38
CA THR A 467 11.75 -3.60 13.56
C THR A 467 13.01 -3.39 12.72
N LEU A 468 13.55 -4.46 12.15
CA LEU A 468 14.68 -4.37 11.22
C LEU A 468 14.30 -3.54 9.97
N ALA A 469 13.07 -3.70 9.49
CA ALA A 469 12.55 -2.91 8.37
C ALA A 469 12.59 -1.40 8.64
N MET A 470 12.28 -0.98 9.87
CA MET A 470 12.32 0.43 10.24
C MET A 470 13.74 0.96 10.43
N LEU A 471 14.66 0.13 10.93
CA LEU A 471 16.04 0.52 11.19
C LEU A 471 16.84 0.76 9.90
N TRP A 472 16.71 -0.11 8.88
CA TRP A 472 17.62 -0.13 7.73
C TRP A 472 16.94 0.48 6.48
N GLY A 473 15.63 0.72 6.57
CA GLY A 473 14.80 1.17 5.47
C GLY A 473 14.78 0.18 4.31
N GLU A 474 14.67 0.71 3.09
CA GLU A 474 14.50 -0.08 1.87
C GLU A 474 15.85 -0.56 1.27
N THR A 475 16.96 0.04 1.70
CA THR A 475 18.29 -0.13 1.08
C THR A 475 18.75 -1.58 0.97
N PRO A 476 18.66 -2.43 2.00
CA PRO A 476 19.13 -3.82 1.91
C PRO A 476 18.35 -4.62 0.87
N VAL A 477 17.03 -4.40 0.81
CA VAL A 477 16.14 -5.11 -0.11
C VAL A 477 16.41 -4.70 -1.55
N LEU A 478 16.66 -3.40 -1.79
CA LEU A 478 17.06 -2.88 -3.09
C LEU A 478 18.42 -3.43 -3.53
N ALA A 479 19.40 -3.51 -2.62
CA ALA A 479 20.71 -4.09 -2.91
C ALA A 479 20.58 -5.57 -3.32
N ILE A 480 19.84 -6.37 -2.56
CA ILE A 480 19.57 -7.78 -2.90
C ILE A 480 18.86 -7.89 -4.26
N ALA A 481 17.85 -7.04 -4.51
CA ALA A 481 17.13 -7.02 -5.77
C ALA A 481 18.04 -6.71 -6.98
N SER A 482 18.91 -5.70 -6.85
CA SER A 482 19.91 -5.36 -7.87
C SER A 482 20.92 -6.48 -8.09
N LEU A 483 21.37 -7.14 -7.02
CA LEU A 483 22.28 -8.29 -7.10
C LEU A 483 21.64 -9.47 -7.83
N CYS A 484 20.37 -9.79 -7.56
CA CYS A 484 19.64 -10.85 -8.28
C CYS A 484 19.57 -10.58 -9.78
N VAL A 485 19.23 -9.35 -10.19
CA VAL A 485 19.20 -8.95 -11.61
C VAL A 485 20.60 -9.01 -12.23
N GLY A 486 21.62 -8.49 -11.54
CA GLY A 486 23.00 -8.49 -12.01
C GLY A 486 23.59 -9.89 -12.16
N ALA A 487 23.41 -10.76 -11.15
CA ALA A 487 23.85 -12.14 -11.16
C ALA A 487 23.21 -12.93 -12.31
N ALA A 488 21.90 -12.73 -12.54
CA ALA A 488 21.20 -13.37 -13.65
C ALA A 488 21.82 -13.01 -15.02
N TRP A 489 22.26 -11.77 -15.21
CA TRP A 489 22.94 -11.35 -16.43
C TRP A 489 24.37 -11.90 -16.55
N VAL A 490 25.13 -11.94 -15.46
CA VAL A 490 26.47 -12.55 -15.45
C VAL A 490 26.38 -14.02 -15.86
N LEU A 491 25.44 -14.77 -15.29
CA LEU A 491 25.24 -16.17 -15.61
C LEU A 491 24.73 -16.39 -17.05
N GLN A 492 23.86 -15.50 -17.55
CA GLN A 492 23.38 -15.50 -18.94
C GLN A 492 24.52 -15.30 -19.95
N ARG A 493 25.50 -14.44 -19.63
CA ARG A 493 26.68 -14.21 -20.48
C ARG A 493 27.62 -15.41 -20.46
N ARG A 494 27.89 -15.98 -19.27
CA ARG A 494 28.75 -17.18 -19.14
C ARG A 494 28.21 -18.36 -19.93
N THR A 495 26.91 -18.61 -19.87
CA THR A 495 26.27 -19.70 -20.63
C THR A 495 26.22 -19.47 -22.14
N ARG A 496 26.28 -18.22 -22.63
CA ARG A 496 26.47 -17.91 -24.06
C ARG A 496 27.91 -18.17 -24.52
N ASN A 497 28.89 -17.86 -23.67
CA ASN A 497 30.30 -18.07 -24.02
C ASN A 497 30.70 -19.56 -24.05
N ILE A 498 30.01 -20.41 -23.30
CA ILE A 498 30.26 -21.86 -23.27
C ILE A 498 29.58 -22.58 -24.44
N HIS A 499 28.42 -22.08 -24.91
CA HIS A 499 27.68 -22.60 -26.07
C HIS A 499 27.34 -21.46 -27.03
N PRO A 500 28.31 -21.05 -27.88
CA PRO A 500 28.11 -20.03 -28.89
C PRO A 500 27.33 -20.62 -30.07
N ASP A 501 26.00 -20.66 -29.95
CA ASP A 501 25.10 -20.83 -31.09
C ASP A 501 24.69 -19.48 -31.69
#